data_AF-A0A2Z4FMD3-F1
#
_entry.id   AF-A0A2Z4FMD3-F1
#
_cell.length_a   1.000
_cell.length_b   1.000
_cell.length_c   1.000
_cell.angle_alpha   90.00
_cell.angle_beta   90.00
_cell.angle_gamma   90.00
#
_symmetry.space_group_name_H-M   'P 1'
#
loop_
_entity.id
_entity.type
_entity.pdbx_description
1 polymer ?
#
loop_
_entity_poly.entity_id
_entity_poly.type
_entity_poly.pdbx_seq_one_letter_code
_entity_poly.pdbx_strand_id
1 'polypeptide(L)'
;MTPILVLIAIVFTLVMLYQTVRPFLRSQQERVRFEVLDDDLRRVGELAARKAGLLESLRELEFDYSTGKLTDEDFAAAKSRYERAALKTMRALDELHGGRGWEAVVDKELSKHITVARQQEQTAQHQEVAPKQPAPLAEALIECHECGKELEADARFCSKCGTTVEQASTADSDERKNSSTLSNSGSEVTI
;
A
#
# COMPACT_ATOMS: atom_id res chain seq x y z
N MET A 1 -47.63 -42.96 37.25
CA MET A 1 -47.10 -41.65 37.69
C MET A 1 -45.59 -41.68 37.91
N THR A 2 -45.06 -42.64 38.67
CA THR A 2 -43.61 -42.81 38.91
C THR A 2 -42.73 -43.03 37.66
N PRO A 3 -43.09 -43.84 36.64
CA PRO A 3 -42.21 -44.06 35.49
C PRO A 3 -42.04 -42.81 34.61
N ILE A 4 -43.07 -41.96 34.54
CA ILE A 4 -43.04 -40.72 33.76
C ILE A 4 -42.08 -39.71 34.40
N LEU A 5 -42.08 -39.60 35.73
CA LEU A 5 -41.15 -38.72 36.46
C LEU A 5 -39.68 -39.16 36.31
N VAL A 6 -39.42 -40.47 36.29
CA VAL A 6 -38.07 -41.02 36.08
C VAL A 6 -37.57 -40.70 34.67
N LEU A 7 -38.41 -40.83 33.64
CA LEU A 7 -38.03 -40.48 32.26
C LEU A 7 -37.72 -39.00 32.09
N ILE A 8 -38.52 -38.12 32.69
CA ILE A 8 -38.28 -36.67 32.65
C ILE A 8 -36.94 -36.33 33.32
N ALA A 9 -36.64 -36.94 34.47
CA ALA A 9 -35.38 -36.73 35.18
C ALA A 9 -34.17 -37.20 34.33
N ILE A 10 -34.26 -38.32 33.63
CA ILE A 10 -33.21 -38.83 32.75
C ILE A 10 -32.99 -37.90 31.54
N VAL A 11 -34.06 -37.43 30.91
CA VAL A 11 -33.94 -36.50 29.77
C VAL A 11 -33.32 -35.18 30.24
N PHE A 12 -33.73 -34.66 31.40
CA PHE A 12 -33.18 -33.42 31.93
C PHE A 12 -31.69 -33.53 32.28
N THR A 13 -31.26 -34.65 32.87
CA THR A 13 -29.84 -34.89 33.15
C THR A 13 -29.01 -35.05 31.88
N LEU A 14 -29.53 -35.74 30.86
CA LEU A 14 -28.87 -35.86 29.55
C LEU A 14 -28.75 -34.51 28.83
N VAL A 15 -29.78 -33.66 28.89
CA VAL A 15 -29.74 -32.31 28.29
C VAL A 15 -28.76 -31.40 29.03
N MET A 16 -28.75 -31.44 30.36
CA MET A 16 -27.77 -30.71 31.18
C MET A 16 -26.35 -31.19 30.89
N LEU A 17 -26.11 -32.50 30.85
CA LEU A 17 -24.82 -33.08 30.51
C LEU A 17 -24.39 -32.64 29.10
N TYR A 18 -25.29 -32.69 28.11
CA TYR A 18 -25.02 -32.22 26.76
C TYR A 18 -24.64 -30.72 26.76
N GLN A 19 -25.38 -29.89 27.48
CA GLN A 19 -25.12 -28.46 27.60
C GLN A 19 -23.82 -28.13 28.34
N THR A 20 -23.36 -28.98 29.26
CA THR A 20 -22.07 -28.83 29.96
C THR A 20 -20.90 -29.35 29.13
N VAL A 21 -21.10 -30.42 28.37
CA VAL A 21 -20.07 -31.04 27.52
C VAL A 21 -19.85 -30.21 26.25
N ARG A 22 -20.91 -29.61 25.69
CA ARG A 22 -20.85 -28.74 24.50
C ARG A 22 -19.87 -27.56 24.58
N PRO A 23 -19.83 -26.71 25.63
CA PRO A 23 -18.87 -25.61 25.73
C PRO A 23 -17.44 -26.12 25.85
N PHE A 24 -17.23 -27.30 26.45
CA PHE A 24 -15.91 -27.90 26.57
C PHE A 24 -15.40 -28.42 25.21
N LEU A 25 -16.23 -29.12 24.44
CA LEU A 25 -15.86 -29.52 23.06
C LEU A 25 -15.68 -28.30 22.14
N ARG A 26 -16.50 -27.26 22.31
CA ARG A 26 -16.39 -26.02 21.52
C ARG A 26 -15.09 -25.27 21.83
N SER A 27 -14.66 -25.26 23.11
CA SER A 27 -13.39 -24.67 23.53
C SER A 27 -12.16 -25.43 23.01
N GLN A 28 -12.28 -26.76 22.85
CA GLN A 28 -11.19 -27.57 22.30
C GLN A 28 -11.07 -27.36 20.79
N GLN A 29 -12.19 -27.31 20.07
CA GLN A 29 -12.23 -27.02 18.64
C GLN A 29 -11.72 -25.61 18.31
N GLU A 30 -12.01 -24.63 19.16
CA GLU A 30 -11.52 -23.25 18.98
C GLU A 30 -10.02 -23.13 19.26
N ARG A 31 -9.49 -23.80 20.29
CA ARG A 31 -8.03 -23.86 20.54
C ARG A 31 -7.27 -24.51 19.39
N VAL A 32 -7.72 -25.66 18.89
CA VAL A 32 -7.07 -26.34 17.75
C VAL A 32 -7.12 -25.46 16.50
N ARG A 33 -8.21 -24.71 16.27
CA ARG A 33 -8.30 -23.78 15.15
C ARG A 33 -7.37 -22.57 15.27
N PHE A 34 -7.23 -22.01 16.47
CA PHE A 34 -6.27 -20.93 16.74
C PHE A 34 -4.82 -21.41 16.55
N GLU A 35 -4.47 -22.59 17.07
CA GLU A 35 -3.13 -23.16 16.95
C GLU A 35 -2.74 -23.45 15.48
N VAL A 36 -3.67 -23.98 14.68
CA VAL A 36 -3.46 -24.17 13.23
C VAL A 36 -3.29 -22.83 12.50
N LEU A 37 -4.08 -21.80 12.85
CA LEU A 37 -3.98 -20.48 12.23
C LEU A 37 -2.66 -19.78 12.56
N ASP A 38 -2.19 -19.90 13.81
CA ASP A 38 -0.88 -19.39 14.22
C ASP A 38 0.27 -20.10 13.50
N ASP A 39 0.17 -21.43 13.32
CA ASP A 39 1.17 -22.20 12.57
C ASP A 39 1.24 -21.80 11.10
N ASP A 40 0.09 -21.58 10.44
CA ASP A 40 0.04 -21.12 9.06
C ASP A 40 0.63 -19.71 8.91
N LEU A 41 0.32 -18.80 9.84
CA LEU A 41 0.87 -17.44 9.85
C LEU A 41 2.40 -17.45 10.04
N ARG A 42 2.91 -18.32 10.92
CA ARG A 42 4.35 -18.53 11.11
C ARG A 42 5.03 -19.06 9.85
N ARG A 43 4.43 -20.08 9.21
CA ARG A 43 4.93 -20.63 7.94
C ARG A 43 4.99 -19.56 6.86
N VAL A 44 3.93 -18.77 6.70
CA VAL A 44 3.91 -17.63 5.76
C VAL A 44 5.06 -16.67 6.04
N GLY A 45 5.29 -16.31 7.31
CA GLY A 45 6.41 -15.45 7.69
C GLY A 45 7.78 -16.02 7.32
N GLU A 46 8.01 -17.30 7.60
CA GLU A 46 9.27 -17.99 7.25
C GLU A 46 9.52 -18.01 5.74
N LEU A 47 8.49 -18.34 4.94
CA LEU A 47 8.61 -18.34 3.50
C LEU A 47 8.80 -16.93 2.92
N ALA A 48 8.16 -15.91 3.49
CA ALA A 48 8.35 -14.52 3.09
C ALA A 48 9.78 -14.04 3.36
N ALA A 49 10.33 -14.36 4.53
CA ALA A 49 11.73 -14.08 4.86
C ALA A 49 12.70 -14.79 3.90
N ARG A 50 12.43 -16.06 3.58
CA ARG A 50 13.23 -16.82 2.62
C ARG A 50 13.19 -16.23 1.22
N LYS A 51 12.02 -15.78 0.76
CA LYS A 51 11.86 -15.07 -0.51
C LYS A 51 12.70 -13.78 -0.52
N ALA A 52 12.63 -12.99 0.53
CA ALA A 52 13.41 -11.75 0.65
C ALA A 52 14.93 -12.02 0.55
N GLY A 53 15.43 -13.03 1.28
CA GLY A 53 16.85 -13.40 1.21
C GLY A 53 17.31 -13.88 -0.17
N LEU A 54 16.46 -14.64 -0.89
CA LEU A 54 16.76 -15.09 -2.26
C LEU A 54 16.81 -13.92 -3.25
N LEU A 55 15.92 -12.94 -3.12
CA LEU A 55 15.90 -11.76 -3.98
C LEU A 55 17.10 -10.85 -3.71
N GLU A 56 17.50 -10.68 -2.45
CA GLU A 56 18.72 -9.95 -2.13
C GLU A 56 19.97 -10.65 -2.69
N SER A 57 20.02 -11.98 -2.58
CA SER A 57 21.10 -12.77 -3.19
C SER A 57 21.16 -12.59 -4.72
N LEU A 58 20.00 -12.50 -5.37
CA LEU A 58 19.92 -12.24 -6.81
C LEU A 58 20.42 -10.83 -7.15
N ARG A 59 20.08 -9.83 -6.32
CA ARG A 59 20.51 -8.44 -6.48
C ARG A 59 22.01 -8.28 -6.31
N GLU A 60 22.59 -8.94 -5.30
CA GLU A 60 24.04 -8.95 -5.08
C GLU A 60 24.77 -9.64 -6.24
N LEU A 61 24.24 -10.77 -6.74
CA LEU A 61 24.80 -11.47 -7.90
C LEU A 61 24.81 -10.59 -9.16
N GLU A 62 23.73 -9.86 -9.43
CA GLU A 62 23.64 -8.91 -10.54
C GLU A 62 24.63 -7.75 -10.37
N PHE A 63 24.84 -7.29 -9.13
CA PHE A 63 25.83 -6.28 -8.82
C PHE A 63 27.26 -6.78 -9.09
N ASP A 64 27.62 -7.97 -8.61
CA ASP A 64 28.92 -8.59 -8.85
C ASP A 64 29.20 -8.82 -10.35
N TYR A 65 28.17 -9.18 -11.11
CA TYR A 65 28.25 -9.26 -12.57
C TYR A 65 28.50 -7.89 -13.21
N SER A 66 27.73 -6.86 -12.83
CA SER A 66 27.88 -5.50 -13.35
C SER A 66 29.24 -4.87 -13.05
N THR A 67 29.88 -5.28 -11.94
CA THR A 67 31.22 -4.85 -11.54
C THR A 67 32.35 -5.68 -12.17
N GLY A 68 32.01 -6.67 -13.00
CA GLY A 68 32.97 -7.51 -13.72
C GLY A 68 33.68 -8.55 -12.86
N LYS A 69 33.17 -8.86 -11.65
CA LYS A 69 33.75 -9.91 -10.79
C LYS A 69 33.39 -11.32 -11.23
N LEU A 70 32.36 -11.46 -12.07
CA LEU A 70 31.83 -12.74 -12.53
C LEU A 70 31.84 -12.84 -14.06
N THR A 71 32.04 -14.06 -14.56
CA THR A 71 31.89 -14.38 -15.99
C THR A 71 30.42 -14.55 -16.36
N ASP A 72 30.08 -14.39 -17.64
CA ASP A 72 28.71 -14.58 -18.14
C ASP A 72 28.17 -16.00 -17.84
N GLU A 73 29.00 -17.03 -17.99
CA GLU A 73 28.63 -18.43 -17.73
C GLU A 73 28.34 -18.68 -16.25
N ASP A 74 29.20 -18.19 -15.36
CA ASP A 74 29.03 -18.33 -13.91
C ASP A 74 27.79 -17.58 -13.42
N PHE A 75 27.57 -16.37 -13.95
CA PHE A 75 26.40 -15.56 -13.65
C PHE A 75 25.11 -16.27 -14.09
N ALA A 76 25.04 -16.74 -15.33
CA ALA A 76 23.87 -17.45 -15.84
C ALA A 76 23.56 -18.72 -15.03
N ALA A 77 24.60 -19.49 -14.69
CA ALA A 77 24.45 -20.70 -13.87
C ALA A 77 23.93 -20.38 -12.47
N ALA A 78 24.52 -19.38 -11.79
CA ALA A 78 24.11 -18.96 -10.45
C ALA A 78 22.70 -18.36 -10.43
N LYS A 79 22.38 -17.46 -11.38
CA LYS A 79 21.08 -16.83 -11.55
C LYS A 79 19.97 -17.86 -11.72
N SER A 80 20.15 -18.84 -12.60
CA SER A 80 19.16 -19.90 -12.83
C SER A 80 18.85 -20.71 -11.57
N ARG A 81 19.82 -20.88 -10.65
CA ARG A 81 19.62 -21.61 -9.39
C ARG A 81 18.79 -20.78 -8.41
N TYR A 82 19.12 -19.50 -8.26
CA TYR A 82 18.37 -18.59 -7.37
C TYR A 82 16.96 -18.33 -7.86
N GLU A 83 16.76 -18.13 -9.18
CA GLU A 83 15.42 -17.98 -9.76
C GLU A 83 14.54 -19.20 -9.52
N ARG A 84 15.06 -20.41 -9.75
CA ARG A 84 14.33 -21.65 -9.45
C ARG A 84 13.96 -21.76 -7.97
N ALA A 85 14.86 -21.37 -7.07
CA ALA A 85 14.59 -21.37 -5.63
C ALA A 85 13.54 -20.31 -5.24
N ALA A 86 13.59 -19.12 -5.85
CA ALA A 86 12.64 -18.03 -5.61
C ALA A 86 11.24 -18.42 -6.09
N LEU A 87 11.12 -18.93 -7.32
CA LEU A 87 9.86 -19.42 -7.88
C LEU A 87 9.24 -20.53 -7.03
N LYS A 88 10.05 -21.49 -6.55
CA LYS A 88 9.58 -22.54 -5.64
C LYS A 88 9.02 -21.97 -4.35
N THR A 89 9.69 -20.97 -3.77
CA THR A 89 9.25 -20.33 -2.51
C THR A 89 7.99 -19.50 -2.72
N MET A 90 7.89 -18.76 -3.83
CA MET A 90 6.69 -17.99 -4.18
C MET A 90 5.46 -18.89 -4.37
N ARG A 91 5.60 -20.02 -5.09
CA ARG A 91 4.49 -20.97 -5.25
C ARG A 91 4.00 -21.53 -3.92
N ALA A 92 4.91 -21.84 -3.01
CA ALA A 92 4.54 -22.34 -1.69
C ALA A 92 3.82 -21.25 -0.85
N LEU A 93 4.18 -19.97 -1.00
CA LEU A 93 3.43 -18.86 -0.40
C LEU A 93 2.01 -18.75 -0.97
N ASP A 94 1.85 -18.91 -2.28
CA ASP A 94 0.55 -18.83 -2.94
C ASP A 94 -0.37 -19.99 -2.49
N GLU A 95 0.18 -21.18 -2.28
CA GLU A 95 -0.54 -22.34 -1.77
C GLU A 95 -1.02 -22.13 -0.32
N LEU A 96 -0.18 -21.55 0.55
CA LEU A 96 -0.50 -21.23 1.95
C LEU A 96 -1.51 -20.09 2.09
N HIS A 97 -1.47 -19.06 1.23
CA HIS A 97 -2.43 -17.95 1.25
C HIS A 97 -3.83 -18.33 0.71
N GLY A 98 -4.07 -19.62 0.41
CA GLY A 98 -5.38 -20.12 -0.05
C GLY A 98 -5.56 -20.09 -1.57
N GLY A 99 -4.48 -19.90 -2.34
CA GLY A 99 -4.51 -19.82 -3.80
C GLY A 99 -5.53 -18.79 -4.32
N ARG A 100 -6.00 -19.00 -5.57
CA ARG A 100 -7.03 -18.18 -6.25
C ARG A 100 -8.39 -18.07 -5.51
N GLY A 101 -8.53 -18.69 -4.33
CA GLY A 101 -9.75 -18.63 -3.51
C GLY A 101 -9.89 -17.33 -2.71
N TRP A 102 -8.79 -16.79 -2.16
CA TRP A 102 -8.82 -15.50 -1.45
C TRP A 102 -9.16 -14.35 -2.40
N GLU A 103 -8.63 -14.40 -3.63
CA GLU A 103 -8.92 -13.43 -4.69
C GLU A 103 -10.43 -13.37 -5.00
N ALA A 104 -11.11 -14.51 -5.13
CA ALA A 104 -12.55 -14.56 -5.34
C ALA A 104 -13.37 -14.04 -4.14
N VAL A 105 -12.88 -14.24 -2.91
CA VAL A 105 -13.51 -13.69 -1.69
C VAL A 105 -13.32 -12.18 -1.61
N VAL A 106 -12.13 -11.69 -1.93
CA VAL A 106 -11.81 -10.26 -2.00
C VAL A 106 -12.65 -9.57 -3.08
N ASP A 107 -12.73 -10.12 -4.29
CA ASP A 107 -13.54 -9.57 -5.39
C ASP A 107 -15.03 -9.51 -5.02
N LYS A 108 -15.53 -10.54 -4.32
CA LYS A 108 -16.92 -10.58 -3.86
C LYS A 108 -17.22 -9.52 -2.81
N GLU A 109 -16.34 -9.31 -1.83
CA GLU A 109 -16.54 -8.26 -0.82
C GLU A 109 -16.29 -6.86 -1.40
N LEU A 110 -15.32 -6.70 -2.28
CA LEU A 110 -15.01 -5.45 -2.97
C LEU A 110 -16.19 -5.00 -3.86
N SER A 111 -16.78 -5.90 -4.65
CA SER A 111 -17.95 -5.59 -5.48
C SER A 111 -19.18 -5.17 -4.65
N LYS A 112 -19.36 -5.77 -3.48
CA LYS A 112 -20.39 -5.38 -2.52
C LYS A 112 -20.15 -3.99 -1.94
N HIS A 113 -18.91 -3.63 -1.65
CA HIS A 113 -18.57 -2.28 -1.18
C HIS A 113 -18.68 -1.21 -2.29
N ILE A 114 -18.26 -1.53 -3.51
CA ILE A 114 -18.37 -0.62 -4.67
C ILE A 114 -19.85 -0.37 -5.03
N THR A 115 -20.71 -1.39 -4.97
CA THR A 115 -22.14 -1.22 -5.27
C THR A 115 -22.84 -0.33 -4.24
N VAL A 116 -22.50 -0.48 -2.95
CA VAL A 116 -22.99 0.40 -1.89
C VAL A 116 -22.44 1.82 -2.06
N ALA A 117 -21.15 1.99 -2.39
CA ALA A 117 -20.56 3.30 -2.63
C ALA A 117 -21.18 4.01 -3.85
N ARG A 118 -21.42 3.29 -4.95
CA ARG A 118 -22.11 3.83 -6.15
C ARG A 118 -23.55 4.25 -5.87
N GLN A 119 -24.27 3.49 -5.03
CA GLN A 119 -25.63 3.87 -4.62
C GLN A 119 -25.62 5.12 -3.74
N GLN A 120 -24.63 5.27 -2.86
CA GLN A 120 -24.47 6.45 -2.01
C GLN A 120 -24.12 7.70 -2.81
N GLU A 121 -23.27 7.60 -3.83
CA GLU A 121 -22.96 8.69 -4.77
C GLU A 121 -24.20 9.15 -5.57
N GLN A 122 -25.05 8.21 -6.00
CA GLN A 122 -26.27 8.54 -6.73
C GLN A 122 -27.35 9.23 -5.87
N THR A 123 -27.43 8.92 -4.58
CA THR A 123 -28.31 9.66 -3.65
C THR A 123 -27.78 11.04 -3.26
N ALA A 124 -26.49 11.32 -3.42
CA ALA A 124 -25.90 12.64 -3.17
C ALA A 124 -25.93 13.58 -4.39
N GLN A 125 -26.17 13.06 -5.61
CA GLN A 125 -26.18 13.85 -6.86
C GLN A 125 -27.58 14.31 -7.33
N HIS A 126 -28.62 14.12 -6.53
CA HIS A 126 -29.97 14.66 -6.83
C HIS A 126 -30.33 15.93 -6.05
N GLN A 127 -29.34 16.60 -5.43
CA GLN A 127 -29.50 17.96 -4.91
C GLN A 127 -28.74 18.96 -5.80
N GLU A 128 -29.39 19.31 -6.91
CA GLU A 128 -29.37 20.61 -7.59
C GLU A 128 -28.04 21.40 -7.54
N VAL A 129 -27.07 21.04 -8.37
CA VAL A 129 -26.13 22.03 -8.92
C VAL A 129 -26.76 22.56 -10.20
N ALA A 130 -27.44 23.69 -10.08
CA ALA A 130 -27.88 24.48 -11.22
C ALA A 130 -26.69 24.74 -12.17
N PRO A 131 -26.87 24.63 -13.50
CA PRO A 131 -25.80 24.87 -14.46
C PRO A 131 -25.42 26.35 -14.43
N LYS A 132 -24.34 26.68 -13.69
CA LYS A 132 -23.73 27.99 -13.75
C LYS A 132 -23.00 28.08 -15.09
N GLN A 133 -23.64 28.74 -16.04
CA GLN A 133 -23.00 29.20 -17.29
C GLN A 133 -21.66 29.88 -16.94
N PRO A 134 -20.55 29.52 -17.60
CA PRO A 134 -19.30 30.23 -17.43
C PRO A 134 -19.44 31.61 -18.08
N ALA A 135 -19.48 32.65 -17.25
CA ALA A 135 -19.27 34.02 -17.70
C ALA A 135 -17.75 34.25 -17.78
N PRO A 136 -17.22 34.79 -18.89
CA PRO A 136 -15.79 34.86 -19.15
C PRO A 136 -15.17 35.99 -18.33
N LEU A 137 -14.27 35.64 -17.42
CA LEU A 137 -13.36 36.60 -16.81
C LEU A 137 -11.95 36.08 -17.08
N ALA A 138 -11.31 36.74 -18.05
CA ALA A 138 -10.01 36.41 -18.62
C ALA A 138 -9.05 35.76 -17.61
N GLU A 139 -8.78 34.47 -17.83
CA GLU A 139 -7.65 33.77 -17.22
C GLU A 139 -6.36 34.50 -17.61
N ALA A 140 -5.69 35.10 -16.63
CA ALA A 140 -4.34 35.59 -16.84
C ALA A 140 -3.42 34.37 -16.98
N LEU A 141 -2.94 34.10 -18.19
CA LEU A 141 -1.91 33.09 -18.43
C LEU A 141 -0.53 33.70 -18.14
N ILE A 142 0.28 32.99 -17.36
CA ILE A 142 1.69 33.30 -17.11
C ILE A 142 2.59 32.30 -17.84
N GLU A 143 3.75 32.73 -18.30
CA GLU A 143 4.71 31.85 -18.97
C GLU A 143 5.78 31.38 -18.00
N CYS A 144 6.08 30.08 -18.02
CA CYS A 144 7.15 29.51 -17.22
C CYS A 144 8.52 30.02 -17.70
N HIS A 145 9.25 30.72 -16.82
CA HIS A 145 10.59 31.25 -17.09
C HIS A 145 11.62 30.19 -17.54
N GLU A 146 11.42 28.93 -17.13
CA GLU A 146 12.40 27.87 -17.39
C GLU A 146 12.15 27.12 -18.70
N CYS A 147 10.90 26.98 -19.14
CA CYS A 147 10.56 26.11 -20.27
C CYS A 147 9.58 26.69 -21.30
N GLY A 148 9.15 27.94 -21.09
CA GLY A 148 8.27 28.68 -22.00
C GLY A 148 6.85 28.12 -22.10
N LYS A 149 6.39 27.34 -21.11
CA LYS A 149 5.01 26.81 -21.11
C LYS A 149 4.06 27.86 -20.51
N GLU A 150 2.94 28.06 -21.17
CA GLU A 150 1.78 28.79 -20.65
C GLU A 150 1.11 28.03 -19.50
N LEU A 151 0.89 28.73 -18.39
CA LEU A 151 0.33 28.24 -17.14
C LEU A 151 -0.75 29.21 -16.65
N GLU A 152 -1.70 28.72 -15.86
CA GLU A 152 -2.66 29.56 -15.15
C GLU A 152 -1.93 30.48 -14.16
N ALA A 153 -2.41 31.72 -13.94
CA ALA A 153 -1.78 32.70 -13.04
C ALA A 153 -1.63 32.22 -11.58
N ASP A 154 -2.37 31.20 -11.16
CA ASP A 154 -2.31 30.62 -9.82
C ASP A 154 -1.46 29.33 -9.75
N ALA A 155 -0.84 28.91 -10.86
CA ALA A 155 0.00 27.72 -10.90
C ALA A 155 1.25 27.87 -10.03
N ARG A 156 1.33 27.09 -8.94
CA ARG A 156 2.49 27.08 -8.03
C ARG A 156 3.73 26.39 -8.65
N PHE A 157 3.52 25.50 -9.60
CA PHE A 157 4.55 24.72 -10.28
C PHE A 157 4.21 24.54 -11.76
N CYS A 158 5.24 24.51 -12.61
CA CYS A 158 5.06 24.24 -14.03
C CYS A 158 4.74 22.76 -14.29
N SER A 159 3.64 22.49 -15.00
CA SER A 159 3.23 21.12 -15.39
C SER A 159 4.15 20.43 -16.42
N LYS A 160 5.11 21.15 -17.01
CA LYS A 160 6.05 20.60 -18.02
C LYS A 160 7.45 20.34 -17.48
N CYS A 161 8.02 21.26 -16.71
CA CYS A 161 9.39 21.15 -16.20
C CYS A 161 9.49 21.01 -14.68
N GLY A 162 8.39 21.20 -13.95
CA GLY A 162 8.36 21.08 -12.49
C GLY A 162 8.86 22.31 -11.72
N THR A 163 9.33 23.36 -12.40
CA THR A 163 9.85 24.57 -11.76
C THR A 163 8.75 25.33 -11.01
N THR A 164 9.07 25.79 -9.80
CA THR A 164 8.19 26.64 -8.96
C THR A 164 7.95 28.00 -9.60
N VAL A 165 6.71 28.48 -9.53
CA VAL A 165 6.30 29.79 -10.04
C VAL A 165 5.76 30.59 -8.85
N GLU A 166 6.65 31.26 -8.11
CA GLU A 166 6.25 32.17 -7.02
C GLU A 166 5.90 33.55 -7.60
N GLN A 167 4.74 34.08 -7.21
CA GLN A 167 4.06 35.23 -7.79
C GLN A 167 4.94 36.51 -7.81
N ALA A 168 5.41 36.89 -8.99
CA ALA A 168 6.06 38.17 -9.25
C ALA A 168 5.04 39.23 -9.70
N SER A 169 4.31 39.81 -8.75
CA SER A 169 3.69 41.14 -8.88
C SER A 169 3.68 41.75 -7.48
N THR A 170 4.71 42.51 -7.08
CA THR A 170 4.72 43.97 -7.24
C THR A 170 6.16 44.49 -7.37
N ALA A 171 6.48 45.14 -8.49
CA ALA A 171 7.51 46.18 -8.52
C ALA A 171 6.77 47.51 -8.35
N ASP A 172 6.94 48.17 -7.19
CA ASP A 172 6.72 49.61 -7.07
C ASP A 172 8.04 50.26 -6.69
N SER A 173 8.30 51.37 -7.36
CA SER A 173 9.56 52.09 -7.35
C SER A 173 9.51 53.10 -6.22
N ASP A 174 10.43 53.05 -5.26
CA ASP A 174 10.83 54.31 -4.63
C ASP A 174 12.24 54.28 -4.03
N GLU A 175 12.86 55.43 -4.19
CA GLU A 175 14.28 55.71 -4.21
C GLU A 175 14.74 56.30 -2.88
N ARG A 176 15.79 55.75 -2.22
CA ARG A 176 16.82 56.59 -1.55
C ARG A 176 17.98 55.83 -0.89
N LYS A 177 19.17 56.05 -1.47
CA LYS A 177 20.46 56.43 -0.84
C LYS A 177 20.77 55.84 0.56
N ASN A 178 21.77 54.98 0.60
CA ASN A 178 23.00 55.26 1.36
C ASN A 178 24.15 54.38 0.87
N SER A 179 25.24 55.04 0.47
CA SER A 179 26.54 54.45 0.20
C SER A 179 27.29 54.19 1.50
N SER A 180 27.86 53.00 1.65
CA SER A 180 29.11 52.86 2.41
C SER A 180 29.84 51.60 1.95
N THR A 181 30.72 51.84 0.98
CA THR A 181 32.00 51.16 0.76
C THR A 181 32.65 50.58 2.02
N LEU A 182 33.17 49.36 1.89
CA LEU A 182 34.43 48.78 2.45
C LEU A 182 34.34 47.26 2.16
N SER A 183 34.90 46.72 1.08
CA SER A 183 36.32 46.44 0.81
C SER A 183 37.05 45.66 1.91
N ASN A 184 37.07 44.32 1.82
CA ASN A 184 38.23 43.43 2.04
C ASN A 184 37.79 41.98 1.69
N SER A 185 38.31 41.29 0.69
CA SER A 185 39.64 40.67 0.52
C SER A 185 39.98 39.55 1.51
N GLY A 186 40.19 38.33 0.97
CA GLY A 186 40.85 37.16 1.58
C GLY A 186 40.05 36.47 2.70
N SER A 187 40.14 35.17 2.97
CA SER A 187 41.02 34.09 2.51
C SER A 187 40.54 32.78 3.17
N GLU A 188 40.85 31.62 2.55
CA GLU A 188 41.03 30.27 3.15
C GLU A 188 39.80 29.58 3.78
N VAL A 189 39.25 28.47 3.26
CA VAL A 189 39.79 27.10 3.09
C VAL A 189 40.63 26.63 4.26
N THR A 190 40.05 25.79 5.12
CA THR A 190 40.82 24.91 6.02
C THR A 190 40.09 23.56 6.15
N ILE A 191 40.92 22.53 6.19
CA ILE A 191 40.75 21.07 6.13
C ILE A 191 39.80 20.52 7.19
#